data_AF-A0A397HB21-F1
#
_entry.id   AF-A0A397HB21-F1
#
_cell.length_a   1.000
_cell.length_b   1.000
_cell.length_c   1.000
_cell.angle_alpha   90.00
_cell.angle_beta   90.00
_cell.angle_gamma   90.00
#
_symmetry.space_group_name_H-M   'P 1'
#
loop_
_entity.id
_entity.type
_entity.pdbx_description
1 polymer ?
#
loop_
_entity_poly.entity_id
_entity_poly.type
_entity_poly.pdbx_seq_one_letter_code
_entity_poly.pdbx_strand_id
1 'polypeptide(L)' 'MCAYNALRVILNVALFFEMHVERSQEKFVKLLTFESSQLIHLVIKLSNSNADDNLYEALMDAISSALNQPFPRVKSQM' A
#
# COMPACT_ATOMS: atom_id res chain seq x y z
N MET A 1 -8.28 -2.84 -2.13
CA MET A 1 -8.69 -4.12 -1.50
C MET A 1 -10.20 -4.14 -1.35
N CYS A 2 -10.83 -5.27 -1.66
CA CYS A 2 -12.28 -5.44 -1.55
C CYS A 2 -12.62 -6.54 -0.54
N ALA A 3 -13.70 -6.35 0.21
CA ALA A 3 -14.23 -7.38 1.07
C ALA A 3 -14.82 -8.53 0.24
N TYR A 4 -14.44 -9.77 0.57
CA TYR A 4 -15.04 -10.96 -0.01
C TYR A 4 -16.55 -10.99 0.29
N ASN A 5 -17.36 -11.45 -0.67
CA ASN A 5 -18.84 -11.49 -0.65
C ASN A 5 -19.58 -10.14 -0.67
N ALA A 6 -19.04 -9.07 -0.09
CA ALA A 6 -19.68 -7.75 -0.12
C ALA A 6 -19.33 -6.93 -1.37
N LEU A 7 -18.26 -7.29 -2.09
CA LEU A 7 -17.69 -6.53 -3.22
C LEU A 7 -17.46 -5.03 -2.92
N ARG A 8 -17.39 -4.68 -1.63
CA ARG A 8 -17.21 -3.32 -1.14
C ARG A 8 -15.72 -3.04 -1.01
N VAL A 9 -15.29 -1.89 -1.51
CA VAL A 9 -13.92 -1.40 -1.30
C VAL A 9 -13.74 -1.08 0.18
N ILE A 10 -12.74 -1.72 0.80
CA ILE A 10 -12.40 -1.54 2.23
C ILE A 10 -11.05 -0.87 2.42
N LEU A 11 -10.23 -0.81 1.37
CA LEU A 11 -8.96 -0.12 1.37
C LEU A 11 -8.69 0.42 -0.03
N ASN A 12 -8.53 1.73 -0.15
CA ASN A 12 -8.11 2.42 -1.36
C ASN A 12 -7.12 3.51 -0.99
N VAL A 13 -5.84 3.14 -0.98
CA VAL A 13 -4.74 4.02 -0.56
C VAL A 13 -3.75 4.11 -1.72
N ALA A 14 -3.35 5.32 -2.07
CA ALA A 14 -2.28 5.55 -3.02
C ALA A 14 -0.93 5.24 -2.36
N LEU A 15 -0.08 4.49 -3.06
CA LEU A 15 1.31 4.29 -2.66
C LEU A 15 2.13 5.52 -3.09
N PHE A 16 3.03 6.00 -2.24
CA PHE A 16 3.85 7.17 -2.48
C PHE A 16 5.29 6.94 -2.01
N PHE A 17 6.22 7.74 -2.54
CA PHE A 17 7.67 7.55 -2.42
C PHE A 17 8.22 7.46 -0.97
N GLU A 18 7.55 8.10 -0.02
CA GLU A 18 7.96 8.09 1.39
C GLU A 18 7.04 7.25 2.28
N MET A 19 6.23 6.39 1.66
CA MET A 19 5.30 5.54 2.39
C MET A 19 6.08 4.52 3.21
N HIS A 20 5.91 4.58 4.54
CA HIS A 20 6.59 3.65 5.44
C HIS A 20 5.86 2.30 5.45
N VAL A 21 6.60 1.25 5.13
CA VAL A 21 6.12 -0.14 5.17
C VAL A 21 7.06 -0.93 6.08
N GLU A 22 6.51 -1.53 7.14
CA GLU A 22 7.25 -2.40 8.05
C GLU A 22 6.80 -3.84 7.89
N ARG A 23 7.78 -4.75 7.91
CA ARG A 23 7.53 -6.17 8.13
C ARG A 23 7.48 -6.46 9.63
N SER A 24 6.44 -7.14 10.09
CA SER A 24 6.35 -7.64 11.47
C SER A 24 6.53 -9.15 11.51
N GLN A 25 7.24 -9.64 12.55
CA GLN A 25 7.57 -11.07 12.73
C GLN A 25 6.33 -11.99 12.85
N GLU A 26 5.14 -11.44 13.08
CA GLU A 26 3.91 -12.21 13.31
C GLU A 26 2.99 -12.34 12.07
N LYS A 27 3.54 -12.33 10.85
CA LYS A 27 2.78 -12.40 9.57
C LYS A 27 1.88 -11.18 9.32
N PHE A 28 2.39 -10.00 9.65
CA PHE A 28 1.73 -8.75 9.36
C PHE A 28 2.63 -7.83 8.54
N VAL A 29 2.02 -7.10 7.63
CA VAL A 29 2.62 -5.93 6.99
C VAL A 29 1.94 -4.70 7.55
N LYS A 30 2.72 -3.76 8.09
CA LYS A 30 2.22 -2.48 8.58
C LYS A 30 2.50 -1.41 7.55
N LEU A 31 1.50 -0.57 7.28
CA LEU A 31 1.57 0.53 6.35
C LEU A 31 1.24 1.81 7.10
N LEU A 32 2.07 2.83 6.92
CA LEU A 32 1.80 4.17 7.41
C LEU A 32 1.21 4.99 6.26
N THR A 33 -0.02 5.48 6.43
CA THR A 33 -0.73 6.19 5.36
C THR A 33 -1.49 7.39 5.89
N PHE A 34 -2.02 8.20 4.99
CA PHE A 34 -2.85 9.35 5.32
C PHE A 34 -4.32 9.09 5.00
N GLU A 35 -5.18 9.28 5.98
CA GLU A 35 -6.64 9.36 5.78
C GLU A 35 -7.11 10.75 6.22
N SER A 36 -7.68 11.54 5.30
CA SER A 36 -8.18 12.89 5.60
C SER A 36 -7.16 13.77 6.35
N SER A 37 -5.91 13.75 5.89
CA SER A 37 -4.75 14.46 6.47
C SER A 37 -4.26 13.93 7.82
N GLN A 38 -4.81 12.83 8.34
CA GLN A 38 -4.32 12.16 9.54
C GLN A 38 -3.44 10.97 9.17
N LEU A 39 -2.28 10.88 9.82
CA LEU A 39 -1.40 9.74 9.71
C LEU A 39 -2.01 8.55 10.47
N ILE A 40 -2.29 7.45 9.78
CA ILE A 40 -2.87 6.23 10.34
C ILE A 40 -1.95 5.04 10.08
N HIS A 41 -1.96 4.09 11.04
CA HIS A 41 -1.31 2.80 10.88
C HIS A 41 -2.32 1.77 10.41
N LEU A 42 -2.11 1.23 9.22
CA LEU A 42 -2.85 0.09 8.70
C LEU A 42 -2.05 -1.18 8.90
N VAL A 43 -2.71 -2.26 9.32
CA VAL A 43 -2.08 -3.57 9.50
C VAL A 43 -2.80 -4.60 8.64
N ILE A 44 -2.07 -5.27 7.76
CA ILE A 44 -2.58 -6.35 6.92
C ILE A 44 -2.07 -7.68 7.50
N LYS A 45 -2.97 -8.49 8.05
CA LYS A 45 -2.67 -9.84 8.53
C LYS A 45 -2.77 -10.85 7.40
N LEU A 46 -1.76 -11.71 7.27
CA LEU A 46 -1.75 -12.78 6.29
C LEU A 46 -1.77 -14.13 7.00
N SER A 47 -2.56 -15.07 6.49
CA SER A 47 -2.69 -16.41 7.04
C SER A 47 -1.44 -17.27 6.78
N ASN A 48 -0.77 -17.04 5.65
CA ASN A 48 0.41 -17.78 5.20
C ASN A 48 1.71 -17.07 5.66
N SER A 49 2.65 -17.83 6.24
CA SER A 49 3.91 -17.33 6.80
C SER A 49 4.94 -16.86 5.77
N ASN A 50 4.75 -17.16 4.49
CA ASN A 50 5.63 -16.67 3.42
C ASN A 50 4.96 -15.58 2.58
N ALA A 51 3.70 -15.26 2.86
CA ALA A 51 2.96 -14.27 2.08
C ALA A 51 3.26 -12.83 2.51
N ASP A 52 3.70 -12.63 3.76
CA ASP A 52 4.13 -11.33 4.28
C ASP A 52 5.39 -10.83 3.57
N ASP A 53 6.34 -11.73 3.29
CA ASP A 53 7.52 -11.42 2.47
C ASP A 53 7.12 -10.97 1.07
N ASN A 54 6.33 -11.79 0.38
CA ASN A 54 5.93 -11.47 -0.99
C ASN A 54 5.15 -10.15 -1.08
N LEU A 55 4.29 -9.87 -0.10
CA LEU A 55 3.54 -8.61 -0.06
C LEU A 55 4.45 -7.42 0.25
N TYR A 56 5.38 -7.57 1.20
CA TYR A 56 6.34 -6.54 1.56
C TYR A 56 7.23 -6.16 0.36
N GLU A 57 7.83 -7.15 -0.30
CA GLU A 57 8.68 -6.92 -1.49
C GLU A 57 7.88 -6.27 -2.62
N ALA A 58 6.67 -6.76 -2.91
CA ALA A 58 5.82 -6.17 -3.94
C ALA A 58 5.43 -4.71 -3.65
N LEU A 59 5.23 -4.35 -2.38
CA LEU A 59 4.97 -2.96 -1.97
C LEU A 59 6.21 -2.09 -2.13
N MET A 60 7.38 -2.57 -1.71
CA MET A 60 8.65 -1.84 -1.85
C MET A 60 9.02 -1.62 -3.32
N ASP A 61 8.83 -2.63 -4.17
CA ASP A 61 9.01 -2.52 -5.62
C ASP A 61 8.05 -1.49 -6.23
N ALA A 62 6.77 -1.52 -5.85
CA ALA A 62 5.78 -0.57 -6.36
C ALA A 62 6.09 0.88 -5.92
N ILE A 63 6.49 1.09 -4.66
CA ILE A 63 6.90 2.41 -4.14
C ILE A 63 8.16 2.91 -4.87
N SER A 64 9.14 2.03 -5.08
CA SER A 64 10.37 2.34 -5.81
C SER A 64 10.12 2.61 -7.29
N SER A 65 9.15 1.92 -7.91
CA SER A 65 8.71 2.19 -9.28
C SER A 65 8.04 3.55 -9.40
N ALA A 66 7.25 3.96 -8.39
CA ALA A 66 6.62 5.28 -8.36
C ALA A 66 7.64 6.43 -8.34
N LEU A 67 8.85 6.22 -7.78
CA LEU A 67 9.95 7.19 -7.86
C LEU A 67 10.43 7.42 -9.30
N ASN A 68 10.44 6.35 -10.11
CA ASN A 68 10.94 6.38 -11.48
C ASN A 68 9.88 6.84 -12.49
N GLN A 69 8.68 7.19 -12.03
CA GLN A 69 7.63 7.79 -12.84
C GLN A 69 7.76 9.33 -12.76
N PRO A 70 8.11 10.03 -13.85
CA PRO A 70 8.19 11.49 -13.84
C PRO A 70 6.79 12.09 -13.84
N PHE A 71 6.17 12.21 -12.65
CA PHE A 71 4.86 12.82 -12.39
C PHE A 71 3.67 12.22 -13.18
N PRO A 72 2.42 12.33 -12.69
CA PRO A 72 1.28 12.05 -13.55
C PRO A 72 1.31 13.04 -14.71
N ARG A 73 1.35 12.51 -15.94
CA ARG A 73 1.17 13.29 -17.16
C ARG A 73 -0.27 13.81 -17.17
N VAL A 74 -0.53 14.89 -16.44
CA VAL A 74 -1.74 15.68 -16.60
C VAL A 74 -1.68 16.22 -18.03
N LYS A 75 -2.39 15.59 -18.96
CA LYS A 75 -2.74 16.25 -20.21
C LYS A 75 -3.75 17.32 -19.81
N SER A 76 -3.26 18.52 -19.51
CA SER A 76 -4.08 19.72 -19.52
C SER A 76 -4.57 19.89 -20.95
N GLN A 77 -5.79 19.46 -21.24
CA GLN A 77 -6.50 19.90 -22.43
C GLN A 77 -7.08 21.27 -22.12
N MET A 78 -6.57 22.27 -22.84
CA MET A 78 -7.24 23.55 -23.08
C MET A 78 -8.58 23.34 -23.77
#